data_AF-A0A953D9Y7-F1
#
_entry.id   AF-A0A953D9Y7-F1
#
_cell.length_a   1.000
_cell.length_b   1.000
_cell.length_c   1.000
_cell.angle_alpha   90.00
_cell.angle_beta   90.00
_cell.angle_gamma   90.00
#
_symmetry.space_group_name_H-M   'P 1'
#
loop_
_entity.id
_entity.type
_entity.pdbx_description
1 polymer ?
#
loop_
_entity_poly.entity_id
_entity_poly.type
_entity_poly.pdbx_seq_one_letter_code
_entity_poly.pdbx_strand_id
1 'polypeptide(L)'
;YEGYDILTDEKVVDAEYSVPDPQTPQEVIGYYAQLIANDLKLPSQFAHLVPKVRAFFEEKAFGRRVDLEQPAVLRAMSRNMAAEAVRRAFRTALKDVLIETVEPELLAPARALSDSDPFPYSRATYAAKKCVFNLVPCENRFEQAFARWLDETEDVAAFAKLPEQFGFSIEYTDGSANLRYYYPDFVARLTDGEHWLIETKGVETPEVTFKDQAARLWCENATALTGTRWRYMKVRQEEFERLRPSGFAELRVWEV
;
A
#
# COMPACT_ATOMS: atom_id res chain seq x y z
N TYR A 1 31.51 -2.06 18.66
CA TYR A 1 31.04 -1.51 19.96
C TYR A 1 32.18 -0.70 20.52
N GLU A 2 31.90 0.55 20.90
CA GLU A 2 32.90 1.46 21.47
C GLU A 2 32.55 1.72 22.93
N GLY A 3 33.52 1.49 23.81
CA GLY A 3 33.40 1.75 25.25
C GLY A 3 34.37 2.86 25.66
N TYR A 4 33.86 3.88 26.33
CA TYR A 4 34.63 5.04 26.80
C TYR A 4 34.76 5.00 28.33
N ASP A 5 35.91 5.42 28.85
CA ASP A 5 36.11 5.65 30.27
C ASP A 5 35.28 6.86 30.69
N ILE A 6 34.42 6.70 31.69
CA ILE A 6 33.45 7.73 32.05
C ILE A 6 34.09 8.95 32.75
N LEU A 7 35.34 8.85 33.20
CA LEU A 7 36.05 9.91 33.93
C LEU A 7 37.06 10.65 33.05
N THR A 8 37.71 9.95 32.12
CA THR A 8 38.72 10.55 31.23
C THR A 8 38.22 10.81 29.81
N ASP A 9 37.03 10.28 29.46
CA ASP A 9 36.46 10.32 28.12
C ASP A 9 37.38 9.67 27.05
N GLU A 10 38.35 8.87 27.50
CA GLU A 10 39.25 8.14 26.62
C GLU A 10 38.58 6.84 26.15
N LYS A 11 38.75 6.51 24.87
CA LYS A 11 38.23 5.28 24.29
C LYS A 11 39.01 4.08 24.85
N VAL A 12 38.38 3.29 25.73
CA VAL A 12 39.02 2.14 26.41
C VAL A 12 38.83 0.84 25.63
N VAL A 13 37.73 0.73 24.89
CA VAL A 13 37.40 -0.49 24.15
C VAL A 13 36.98 -0.12 22.73
N ASP A 14 37.72 -0.63 21.77
CA ASP A 14 37.33 -0.67 20.36
C ASP A 14 37.17 -2.12 19.93
N ALA A 15 35.94 -2.60 19.83
CA ALA A 15 35.65 -3.94 19.34
C ALA A 15 34.88 -3.82 18.03
N GLU A 16 35.60 -3.95 16.91
CA GLU A 16 35.00 -4.31 15.63
C GLU A 16 34.55 -5.76 15.71
N TYR A 17 33.26 -5.97 15.98
CA TYR A 17 32.65 -7.28 15.80
C TYR A 17 32.51 -7.51 14.30
N SER A 18 33.45 -8.24 13.70
CA SER A 18 33.18 -8.87 12.41
C SER A 18 32.13 -9.95 12.65
N VAL A 19 31.02 -9.89 11.93
CA VAL A 19 30.06 -10.99 11.93
C VAL A 19 30.81 -12.21 11.39
N PRO A 20 30.92 -13.31 12.15
CA PRO A 20 31.64 -14.48 11.68
C PRO A 20 30.99 -14.98 10.39
N ASP A 21 31.82 -15.35 9.41
CA ASP A 21 31.33 -16.03 8.23
C ASP A 21 30.53 -17.27 8.67
N PRO A 22 29.40 -17.59 8.02
CA PRO A 22 28.62 -18.76 8.39
C PRO A 22 29.49 -20.02 8.38
N GLN A 23 29.56 -20.70 9.52
CA GLN A 23 30.47 -21.82 9.74
C GLN A 23 29.86 -23.14 9.25
N THR A 24 28.53 -23.21 9.20
CA THR A 24 27.81 -24.44 8.81
C THR A 24 26.64 -24.19 7.84
N PRO A 25 26.28 -25.17 7.00
CA PRO A 25 25.07 -25.07 6.17
C PRO A 25 23.80 -24.82 6.97
N GLN A 26 23.72 -25.37 8.19
CA GLN A 26 22.58 -25.26 9.10
C GLN A 26 22.36 -23.82 9.54
N GLU A 27 23.44 -23.08 9.85
CA GLU A 27 23.38 -21.66 10.19
C GLU A 27 22.85 -20.83 9.02
N VAL A 28 23.36 -21.09 7.81
CA VAL A 28 22.92 -20.38 6.60
C VAL A 28 21.44 -20.66 6.30
N ILE A 29 21.04 -21.93 6.36
CA ILE A 29 19.64 -22.34 6.17
C ILE A 29 18.74 -21.72 7.24
N GLY A 30 19.15 -21.75 8.51
CA GLY A 30 18.41 -21.17 9.62
C GLY A 30 18.25 -19.66 9.44
N TYR A 31 19.32 -18.96 9.09
CA TYR A 31 19.27 -17.54 8.74
C TYR A 31 18.22 -17.27 7.66
N TYR A 32 18.26 -18.00 6.54
CA TYR A 32 17.30 -17.82 5.45
C TYR A 32 15.86 -18.16 5.85
N ALA A 33 15.65 -19.24 6.60
CA ALA A 33 14.31 -19.60 7.08
C ALA A 33 13.73 -18.51 7.99
N GLN A 34 14.53 -17.93 8.89
CA GLN A 34 14.11 -16.81 9.73
C GLN A 34 13.80 -15.57 8.89
N LEU A 35 14.64 -15.31 7.91
CA LEU A 35 14.51 -14.18 7.00
C LEU A 35 13.21 -14.23 6.21
N ILE A 36 12.91 -15.40 5.62
CA ILE A 36 11.67 -15.66 4.87
C ILE A 36 10.46 -15.61 5.80
N ALA A 37 10.56 -16.21 7.00
CA ALA A 37 9.48 -16.19 7.99
C ALA A 37 9.10 -14.75 8.37
N ASN A 38 10.09 -13.89 8.61
CA ASN A 38 9.87 -12.48 8.93
C ASN A 38 9.29 -11.72 7.74
N ASP A 39 9.84 -11.92 6.55
CA ASP A 39 9.38 -11.28 5.30
C ASP A 39 7.93 -11.61 4.95
N LEU A 40 7.50 -12.84 5.23
CA LEU A 40 6.14 -13.32 4.97
C LEU A 40 5.20 -13.19 6.16
N LYS A 41 5.68 -12.62 7.29
CA LYS A 41 4.93 -12.48 8.54
C LYS A 41 4.40 -13.82 9.09
N LEU A 42 5.22 -14.86 8.96
CA LEU A 42 4.96 -16.21 9.44
C LEU A 42 6.01 -16.65 10.48
N PRO A 43 6.18 -15.92 11.60
CA PRO A 43 7.24 -16.19 12.56
C PRO A 43 7.15 -17.61 13.18
N SER A 44 5.94 -18.17 13.28
CA SER A 44 5.72 -19.53 13.79
C SER A 44 6.05 -20.65 12.80
N GLN A 45 6.27 -20.33 11.51
CA GLN A 45 6.48 -21.33 10.46
C GLN A 45 7.95 -21.66 10.19
N PHE A 46 8.88 -21.14 11.01
CA PHE A 46 10.32 -21.37 10.88
C PHE A 46 10.66 -22.86 10.70
N ALA A 47 10.13 -23.73 11.58
CA ALA A 47 10.41 -25.16 11.55
C ALA A 47 9.97 -25.84 10.25
N HIS A 48 8.92 -25.33 9.61
CA HIS A 48 8.43 -25.83 8.32
C HIS A 48 9.22 -25.25 7.13
N LEU A 49 9.77 -24.04 7.28
CA LEU A 49 10.56 -23.38 6.25
C LEU A 49 11.98 -23.95 6.14
N VAL A 50 12.64 -24.28 7.26
CA VAL A 50 14.00 -24.85 7.28
C VAL A 50 14.21 -26.01 6.29
N PRO A 51 13.39 -27.08 6.28
CA PRO A 51 13.58 -28.20 5.34
C PRO A 51 13.32 -27.78 3.88
N LYS A 52 12.44 -26.81 3.63
CA LYS A 52 12.16 -26.30 2.27
C LYS A 52 13.31 -25.45 1.74
N VAL A 53 13.90 -24.60 2.58
CA VAL A 53 15.09 -23.81 2.25
C VAL A 53 16.28 -24.72 1.97
N ARG A 54 16.48 -25.76 2.79
CA ARG A 54 17.49 -26.80 2.55
C ARG A 54 17.32 -27.43 1.16
N ALA A 55 16.12 -27.96 0.87
CA ALA A 55 15.84 -28.59 -0.42
C ALA A 55 16.02 -27.62 -1.60
N PHE A 56 15.68 -26.34 -1.43
CA PHE A 56 15.91 -25.33 -2.44
C PHE A 56 17.41 -25.17 -2.77
N PHE A 57 18.27 -25.10 -1.76
CA PHE A 57 19.72 -25.03 -1.99
C PHE A 57 20.29 -26.32 -2.57
N GLU A 58 19.83 -27.48 -2.09
CA GLU A 58 20.31 -28.79 -2.55
C GLU A 58 19.95 -29.06 -4.00
N GLU A 59 18.75 -28.65 -4.46
CA GLU A 59 18.18 -29.14 -5.72
C GLU A 59 17.96 -28.06 -6.77
N LYS A 60 17.75 -26.79 -6.37
CA LYS A 60 17.24 -25.74 -7.27
C LYS A 60 18.20 -24.56 -7.44
N ALA A 61 18.82 -24.08 -6.35
CA ALA A 61 19.57 -22.83 -6.34
C ALA A 61 20.74 -22.80 -7.33
N PHE A 62 21.37 -23.95 -7.59
CA PHE A 62 22.55 -24.06 -8.45
C PHE A 62 22.28 -24.68 -9.83
N GLY A 63 20.99 -24.93 -10.17
CA GLY A 63 20.59 -25.59 -11.42
C GLY A 63 20.99 -27.07 -11.55
N ARG A 64 21.61 -27.63 -10.50
CA ARG A 64 21.99 -29.03 -10.36
C ARG A 64 21.93 -29.40 -8.88
N ARG A 65 21.88 -30.71 -8.60
CA ARG A 65 22.01 -31.19 -7.24
C ARG A 65 23.41 -30.93 -6.69
N VAL A 66 23.50 -30.37 -5.49
CA VAL A 66 24.78 -30.07 -4.82
C VAL A 66 24.81 -30.66 -3.41
N ASP A 67 26.03 -30.87 -2.91
CA ASP A 67 26.28 -31.19 -1.51
C ASP A 67 26.59 -29.90 -0.75
N LEU A 68 25.80 -29.60 0.28
CA LEU A 68 25.88 -28.35 1.03
C LEU A 68 27.12 -28.25 1.92
N GLU A 69 27.71 -29.39 2.31
CA GLU A 69 28.90 -29.43 3.16
C GLU A 69 30.18 -29.03 2.39
N GLN A 70 30.10 -28.87 1.06
CA GLN A 70 31.23 -28.43 0.26
C GLN A 70 31.56 -26.96 0.54
N PRO A 71 32.83 -26.61 0.85
CA PRO A 71 33.22 -25.23 1.16
C PRO A 71 32.89 -24.21 0.07
N ALA A 72 32.91 -24.63 -1.20
CA ALA A 72 32.55 -23.77 -2.33
C ALA A 72 31.04 -23.46 -2.37
N VAL A 73 30.20 -24.43 -2.00
CA VAL A 73 28.74 -24.28 -1.96
C VAL A 73 28.35 -23.41 -0.76
N LEU A 74 28.90 -23.69 0.42
CA LEU A 74 28.69 -22.88 1.62
C LEU A 74 29.03 -21.40 1.38
N ARG A 75 30.20 -21.11 0.81
CA ARG A 75 30.58 -19.75 0.44
C ARG A 75 29.64 -19.11 -0.57
N ALA A 76 29.08 -19.87 -1.51
CA ALA A 76 28.14 -19.35 -2.49
C ALA A 76 26.78 -19.03 -1.86
N MET A 77 26.30 -19.85 -0.92
CA MET A 77 25.07 -19.63 -0.17
C MET A 77 25.14 -18.39 0.72
N SER A 78 26.32 -18.07 1.26
CA SER A 78 26.55 -16.91 2.15
C SER A 78 26.68 -15.57 1.42
N ARG A 79 26.58 -15.53 0.08
CA ARG A 79 26.65 -14.27 -0.69
C ARG A 79 25.33 -13.51 -0.63
N ASN A 80 25.40 -12.18 -0.54
CA ASN A 80 24.23 -11.29 -0.55
C ASN A 80 23.28 -11.51 -1.75
N MET A 81 23.82 -11.82 -2.95
CA MET A 81 22.98 -12.13 -4.11
C MET A 81 22.16 -13.42 -3.94
N ALA A 82 22.68 -14.42 -3.20
CA ALA A 82 21.94 -15.65 -2.91
C ALA A 82 20.74 -15.35 -2.01
N ALA A 83 20.89 -14.40 -1.07
CA ALA A 83 19.81 -13.99 -0.19
C ALA A 83 18.61 -13.42 -0.93
N GLU A 84 18.86 -12.51 -1.88
CA GLU A 84 17.80 -11.89 -2.66
C GLU A 84 17.09 -12.89 -3.58
N ALA A 85 17.86 -13.78 -4.22
CA ALA A 85 17.31 -14.82 -5.09
C ALA A 85 16.39 -15.80 -4.32
N VAL A 86 16.82 -16.24 -3.13
CA VAL A 86 16.07 -17.14 -2.25
C VAL A 86 14.81 -16.43 -1.75
N ARG A 87 14.93 -15.21 -1.22
CA ARG A 87 13.79 -14.40 -0.77
C ARG A 87 12.75 -14.25 -1.87
N ARG A 88 13.17 -13.84 -3.08
CA ARG A 88 12.27 -13.64 -4.22
C ARG A 88 11.56 -14.94 -4.61
N ALA A 89 12.28 -16.06 -4.65
CA ALA A 89 11.70 -17.36 -5.02
C ALA A 89 10.63 -17.80 -4.02
N PHE A 90 10.93 -17.75 -2.71
CA PHE A 90 9.97 -18.13 -1.67
C PHE A 90 8.81 -17.17 -1.56
N ARG A 91 9.05 -15.85 -1.66
CA ARG A 91 7.98 -14.84 -1.70
C ARG A 91 7.02 -15.11 -2.84
N THR A 92 7.53 -15.34 -4.05
CA THR A 92 6.69 -15.62 -5.22
C THR A 92 5.87 -16.90 -5.05
N ALA A 93 6.49 -17.96 -4.53
CA ALA A 93 5.81 -19.26 -4.40
C ALA A 93 4.76 -19.30 -3.26
N LEU A 94 4.98 -18.53 -2.18
CA LEU A 94 4.11 -18.56 -1.00
C LEU A 94 3.07 -17.44 -0.99
N LYS A 95 3.26 -16.35 -1.76
CA LYS A 95 2.35 -15.20 -1.76
C LYS A 95 0.90 -15.61 -1.99
N ASP A 96 0.62 -16.43 -3.00
CA ASP A 96 -0.75 -16.81 -3.37
C ASP A 96 -1.38 -17.79 -2.36
N VAL A 97 -0.56 -18.53 -1.61
CA VAL A 97 -1.02 -19.46 -0.57
C VAL A 97 -1.36 -18.72 0.74
N LEU A 98 -0.74 -17.56 0.96
CA LEU A 98 -0.92 -16.77 2.18
C LEU A 98 -2.09 -15.81 2.13
N ILE A 99 -2.66 -15.57 0.95
CA ILE A 99 -3.77 -14.66 0.77
C ILE A 99 -5.04 -15.47 0.87
N GLU A 100 -5.75 -15.34 1.99
CA GLU A 100 -7.13 -15.79 2.10
C GLU A 100 -8.03 -14.80 1.35
N THR A 101 -8.82 -15.32 0.41
CA THR A 101 -9.84 -14.51 -0.27
C THR A 101 -11.09 -14.54 0.59
N VAL A 102 -11.46 -13.38 1.14
CA VAL A 102 -12.67 -13.22 1.95
C VAL A 102 -13.79 -12.67 1.08
N GLU A 103 -15.00 -13.24 1.19
CA GLU A 103 -16.17 -12.67 0.53
C GLU A 103 -16.54 -11.33 1.19
N PRO A 104 -16.77 -10.26 0.41
CA PRO A 104 -17.08 -8.96 0.96
C PRO A 104 -18.48 -8.95 1.58
N GLU A 105 -18.61 -8.37 2.78
CA GLU A 105 -19.88 -8.29 3.51
C GLU A 105 -20.13 -6.86 4.03
N LEU A 106 -21.40 -6.44 4.03
CA LEU A 106 -21.84 -5.22 4.72
C LEU A 106 -22.07 -5.51 6.20
N LEU A 107 -21.03 -5.29 7.01
CA LEU A 107 -21.07 -5.55 8.46
C LEU A 107 -21.84 -4.48 9.25
N ALA A 108 -21.98 -3.28 8.69
CA ALA A 108 -22.58 -2.14 9.36
C ALA A 108 -23.55 -1.38 8.44
N PRO A 109 -24.56 -0.70 9.00
CA PRO A 109 -25.41 0.19 8.23
C PRO A 109 -24.60 1.33 7.61
N ALA A 110 -25.13 1.92 6.54
CA ALA A 110 -24.51 3.08 5.90
C ALA A 110 -24.39 4.24 6.89
N ARG A 111 -23.21 4.85 6.95
CA ARG A 111 -22.95 6.07 7.71
C ARG A 111 -23.02 7.27 6.78
N ALA A 112 -23.83 8.26 7.12
CA ALA A 112 -23.93 9.46 6.29
C ALA A 112 -22.75 10.41 6.56
N LEU A 113 -22.24 11.07 5.52
CA LEU A 113 -21.22 12.11 5.69
C LEU A 113 -21.74 13.31 6.51
N SER A 114 -23.06 13.54 6.50
CA SER A 114 -23.73 14.52 7.35
C SER A 114 -23.60 14.24 8.85
N ASP A 115 -23.28 13.00 9.23
CA ASP A 115 -23.10 12.60 10.62
C ASP A 115 -21.65 12.86 11.12
N SER A 116 -20.83 13.55 10.32
CA SER A 116 -19.49 13.94 10.74
C SER A 116 -19.56 15.05 11.78
N ASP A 117 -18.80 14.90 12.87
CA ASP A 117 -18.65 15.96 13.85
C ASP A 117 -17.98 17.20 13.24
N PRO A 118 -18.38 18.42 13.65
CA PRO A 118 -17.67 19.63 13.27
C PRO A 118 -16.20 19.56 13.72
N PHE A 119 -15.28 19.94 12.84
CA PHE A 119 -13.85 19.97 13.15
C PHE A 119 -13.21 21.30 12.70
N PRO A 120 -12.18 21.79 13.43
CA PRO A 120 -11.45 22.97 13.02
C PRO A 120 -10.54 22.66 11.82
N TYR A 121 -10.45 23.59 10.88
CA TYR A 121 -9.54 23.50 9.73
C TYR A 121 -8.88 24.85 9.48
N SER A 122 -7.54 24.87 9.37
CA SER A 122 -6.75 26.10 9.32
C SER A 122 -6.24 26.46 7.91
N ARG A 123 -6.39 25.56 6.94
CA ARG A 123 -5.94 25.77 5.55
C ARG A 123 -7.06 26.37 4.70
N ALA A 124 -6.79 26.51 3.40
CA ALA A 124 -7.75 27.03 2.44
C ALA A 124 -9.04 26.18 2.40
N THR A 125 -10.17 26.85 2.23
CA THR A 125 -11.48 26.22 2.11
C THR A 125 -12.23 26.75 0.89
N TYR A 126 -13.29 26.04 0.51
CA TYR A 126 -14.23 26.47 -0.52
C TYR A 126 -15.67 26.31 -0.04
N ALA A 127 -16.48 27.36 -0.16
CA ALA A 127 -17.90 27.31 0.17
C ALA A 127 -18.66 26.76 -1.05
N ALA A 128 -19.14 25.52 -0.95
CA ALA A 128 -19.82 24.81 -2.03
C ALA A 128 -21.33 24.71 -1.75
N LYS A 129 -22.15 24.68 -2.82
CA LYS A 129 -23.61 24.51 -2.72
C LYS A 129 -24.04 23.05 -2.80
N LYS A 130 -23.26 22.21 -3.48
CA LYS A 130 -23.50 20.79 -3.70
C LYS A 130 -22.77 19.89 -2.70
N CYS A 131 -22.11 20.47 -1.71
CA CYS A 131 -21.43 19.74 -0.64
C CYS A 131 -22.28 19.67 0.63
N VAL A 132 -22.20 18.55 1.35
CA VAL A 132 -22.84 18.39 2.66
C VAL A 132 -22.18 19.23 3.75
N PHE A 133 -20.89 19.53 3.60
CA PHE A 133 -20.14 20.38 4.52
C PHE A 133 -20.33 21.85 4.17
N ASN A 134 -20.40 22.70 5.20
CA ASN A 134 -20.48 24.16 5.05
C ASN A 134 -19.26 24.75 4.32
N LEU A 135 -18.09 24.13 4.50
CA LEU A 135 -16.83 24.47 3.85
C LEU A 135 -16.11 23.19 3.46
N VAL A 136 -15.64 23.11 2.20
CA VAL A 136 -14.80 22.01 1.72
C VAL A 136 -13.36 22.28 2.17
N PRO A 137 -12.76 21.43 3.03
CA PRO A 137 -11.35 21.55 3.38
C PRO A 137 -10.49 21.25 2.15
N CYS A 138 -9.52 22.10 1.81
CA CYS A 138 -8.64 21.86 0.65
C CYS A 138 -7.18 21.84 1.14
N GLU A 139 -6.40 20.85 0.73
CA GLU A 139 -4.99 20.74 1.11
C GLU A 139 -4.08 21.59 0.22
N ASN A 140 -4.48 21.77 -1.03
CA ASN A 140 -3.72 22.51 -2.02
C ASN A 140 -4.65 23.28 -2.97
N ARG A 141 -4.06 24.09 -3.86
CA ARG A 141 -4.83 24.91 -4.82
C ARG A 141 -5.56 24.07 -5.86
N PHE A 142 -5.01 22.92 -6.24
CA PHE A 142 -5.64 22.05 -7.22
C PHE A 142 -6.93 21.45 -6.67
N GLU A 143 -6.93 20.97 -5.43
CA GLU A 143 -8.14 20.50 -4.75
C GLU A 143 -9.20 21.57 -4.62
N GLN A 144 -8.81 22.82 -4.32
CA GLN A 144 -9.75 23.93 -4.27
C GLN A 144 -10.38 24.22 -5.64
N ALA A 145 -9.56 24.19 -6.71
CA ALA A 145 -10.05 24.35 -8.07
C ALA A 145 -10.96 23.20 -8.49
N PHE A 146 -10.63 21.97 -8.11
CA PHE A 146 -11.41 20.78 -8.42
C PHE A 146 -12.74 20.74 -7.65
N ALA A 147 -12.74 21.11 -6.37
CA ALA A 147 -13.96 21.25 -5.56
C ALA A 147 -14.90 22.30 -6.17
N ARG A 148 -14.36 23.44 -6.61
CA ARG A 148 -15.12 24.45 -7.33
C ARG A 148 -15.71 23.91 -8.63
N TRP A 149 -14.90 23.20 -9.41
CA TRP A 149 -15.36 22.60 -10.65
C TRP A 149 -16.50 21.60 -10.42
N LEU A 150 -16.40 20.72 -9.42
CA LEU A 150 -17.50 19.80 -9.03
C LEU A 150 -18.78 20.56 -8.64
N ASP A 151 -18.66 21.68 -7.95
CA ASP A 151 -19.80 22.50 -7.55
C ASP A 151 -20.48 23.18 -8.75
N GLU A 152 -19.70 23.66 -9.71
CA GLU A 152 -20.18 24.38 -10.90
C GLU A 152 -20.64 23.44 -12.03
N THR A 153 -20.24 22.16 -12.01
CA THR A 153 -20.52 21.18 -13.08
C THR A 153 -21.96 20.66 -13.04
N GLU A 154 -22.72 20.78 -14.13
CA GLU A 154 -24.17 20.48 -14.16
C GLU A 154 -24.52 19.00 -13.91
N ASP A 155 -23.74 18.06 -14.45
CA ASP A 155 -23.99 16.62 -14.31
C ASP A 155 -23.54 16.03 -12.96
N VAL A 156 -22.99 16.86 -12.06
CA VAL A 156 -22.73 16.53 -10.65
C VAL A 156 -23.90 16.99 -9.79
N ALA A 157 -24.57 16.04 -9.12
CA ALA A 157 -25.69 16.30 -8.23
C ALA A 157 -25.26 16.65 -6.80
N ALA A 158 -24.24 15.98 -6.28
CA ALA A 158 -23.65 16.24 -4.97
C ALA A 158 -22.19 15.78 -4.94
N PHE A 159 -21.36 16.37 -4.08
CA PHE A 159 -20.00 15.89 -3.83
C PHE A 159 -19.57 16.14 -2.39
N ALA A 160 -18.45 15.56 -1.98
CA ALA A 160 -17.78 15.93 -0.74
C ALA A 160 -16.28 15.61 -0.86
N LYS A 161 -15.41 16.42 -0.23
CA LYS A 161 -14.08 15.94 0.14
C LYS A 161 -14.24 15.08 1.38
N LEU A 162 -13.60 13.92 1.41
CA LEU A 162 -13.63 13.01 2.56
C LEU A 162 -12.62 13.49 3.61
N PRO A 163 -13.06 13.99 4.79
CA PRO A 163 -12.13 14.37 5.84
C PRO A 163 -11.61 13.13 6.56
N GLU A 164 -10.35 13.13 6.98
CA GLU A 164 -9.77 12.04 7.78
C GLU A 164 -10.57 11.79 9.07
N GLN A 165 -11.19 12.83 9.63
CA GLN A 165 -12.06 12.77 10.81
C GLN A 165 -13.31 11.90 10.58
N PHE A 166 -13.77 11.76 9.33
CA PHE A 166 -14.83 10.81 9.01
C PHE A 166 -14.34 9.36 9.13
N GLY A 167 -13.03 9.12 9.02
CA GLY A 167 -12.42 7.80 9.24
C GLY A 167 -12.67 6.80 8.11
N PHE A 168 -13.05 7.27 6.93
CA PHE A 168 -13.17 6.40 5.76
C PHE A 168 -11.79 6.11 5.18
N SER A 169 -11.43 4.83 5.13
CA SER A 169 -10.21 4.36 4.51
C SER A 169 -10.44 3.01 3.82
N ILE A 170 -9.60 2.74 2.83
CA ILE A 170 -9.58 1.48 2.09
C ILE A 170 -8.28 0.76 2.46
N GLU A 171 -8.42 -0.41 3.05
CA GLU A 171 -7.29 -1.27 3.37
C GLU A 171 -6.70 -1.88 2.11
N TYR A 172 -5.38 -1.90 2.03
CA TYR A 172 -4.67 -2.57 0.95
C TYR A 172 -3.32 -3.09 1.42
N THR A 173 -2.72 -3.95 0.60
CA THR A 173 -1.41 -4.52 0.87
C THR A 173 -0.38 -3.97 -0.11
N ASP A 174 0.75 -3.46 0.39
CA ASP A 174 1.85 -2.99 -0.45
C ASP A 174 2.68 -4.15 -1.06
N GLY A 175 3.63 -3.84 -1.94
CA GLY A 175 4.49 -4.85 -2.60
C GLY A 175 5.27 -5.74 -1.62
N SER A 176 5.42 -5.31 -0.37
CA SER A 176 6.12 -6.03 0.69
C SER A 176 5.19 -6.81 1.62
N ALA A 177 3.91 -6.95 1.29
CA ALA A 177 2.90 -7.60 2.13
C ALA A 177 2.58 -6.83 3.44
N ASN A 178 2.74 -5.50 3.45
CA ASN A 178 2.30 -4.69 4.57
C ASN A 178 0.89 -4.15 4.38
N LEU A 179 0.08 -4.26 5.44
CA LEU A 179 -1.22 -3.61 5.54
C LEU A 179 -1.00 -2.09 5.56
N ARG A 180 -1.71 -1.40 4.68
CA ARG A 180 -1.70 0.04 4.51
C ARG A 180 -3.14 0.53 4.39
N TYR A 181 -3.32 1.81 4.65
CA TYR A 181 -4.60 2.49 4.52
C TYR A 181 -4.50 3.53 3.42
N TYR A 182 -5.49 3.53 2.54
CA TYR A 182 -5.67 4.52 1.50
C TYR A 182 -6.85 5.42 1.88
N TYR A 183 -6.64 6.74 1.84
CA TYR A 183 -7.64 7.76 2.14
C TYR A 183 -7.93 8.53 0.85
N PRO A 184 -9.06 8.23 0.18
CA PRO A 184 -9.44 8.91 -1.06
C PRO A 184 -9.81 10.37 -0.82
N ASP A 185 -9.55 11.24 -1.78
CA ASP A 185 -9.82 12.67 -1.63
C ASP A 185 -11.30 13.03 -1.66
N PHE A 186 -12.03 12.64 -2.71
CA PHE A 186 -13.40 13.09 -2.95
C PHE A 186 -14.36 11.94 -3.23
N VAL A 187 -15.64 12.21 -2.97
CA VAL A 187 -16.76 11.45 -3.53
C VAL A 187 -17.70 12.37 -4.30
N ALA A 188 -18.28 11.86 -5.38
CA ALA A 188 -19.31 12.57 -6.14
C ALA A 188 -20.48 11.64 -6.46
N ARG A 189 -21.68 12.21 -6.49
CA ARG A 189 -22.88 11.58 -7.01
C ARG A 189 -23.33 12.36 -8.24
N LEU A 190 -23.44 11.67 -9.37
CA LEU A 190 -23.93 12.26 -10.61
C LEU A 190 -25.46 12.33 -10.63
N THR A 191 -25.99 13.10 -11.57
CA THR A 191 -27.44 13.26 -11.76
C THR A 191 -28.14 11.98 -12.23
N ASP A 192 -27.41 11.05 -12.85
CA ASP A 192 -27.89 9.72 -13.24
C ASP A 192 -27.90 8.70 -12.09
N GLY A 193 -27.42 9.09 -10.90
CA GLY A 193 -27.34 8.24 -9.71
C GLY A 193 -26.03 7.46 -9.57
N GLU A 194 -25.09 7.54 -10.52
CA GLU A 194 -23.78 6.92 -10.38
C GLU A 194 -22.93 7.62 -9.31
N HIS A 195 -22.20 6.83 -8.53
CA HIS A 195 -21.35 7.31 -7.45
C HIS A 195 -19.87 7.11 -7.81
N TRP A 196 -19.06 8.07 -7.42
CA TRP A 196 -17.65 8.15 -7.80
C TRP A 196 -16.79 8.36 -6.58
N LEU A 197 -15.76 7.53 -6.46
CA LEU A 197 -14.63 7.71 -5.58
C LEU A 197 -13.49 8.34 -6.40
N ILE A 198 -12.98 9.48 -5.97
CA ILE A 198 -12.09 10.31 -6.78
C ILE A 198 -10.81 10.61 -6.01
N GLU A 199 -9.68 10.34 -6.64
CA GLU A 199 -8.36 10.72 -6.15
C GLU A 199 -7.80 11.89 -6.97
N THR A 200 -7.43 12.99 -6.30
CA THR A 200 -6.70 14.08 -6.95
C THR A 200 -5.20 13.88 -6.79
N LYS A 201 -4.45 13.88 -7.88
CA LYS A 201 -2.99 13.73 -7.85
C LYS A 201 -2.27 14.87 -8.54
N GLY A 202 -1.24 15.37 -7.87
CA GLY A 202 -0.15 16.13 -8.48
C GLY A 202 0.90 15.17 -9.07
N VAL A 203 2.16 15.31 -8.62
CA VAL A 203 3.31 14.53 -9.13
C VAL A 203 3.23 13.05 -8.73
N GLU A 204 3.44 12.14 -9.69
CA GLU A 204 3.50 10.70 -9.43
C GLU A 204 4.80 10.27 -8.73
N THR A 205 4.67 9.38 -7.74
CA THR A 205 5.77 8.51 -7.30
C THR A 205 5.46 7.05 -7.69
N PRO A 206 6.45 6.16 -7.84
CA PRO A 206 6.26 4.80 -8.39
C PRO A 206 5.43 3.80 -7.55
N GLU A 207 4.76 4.20 -6.47
CA GLU A 207 4.03 3.30 -5.54
C GLU A 207 2.50 3.39 -5.67
N VAL A 208 2.01 3.76 -6.85
CA VAL A 208 0.62 4.20 -7.06
C VAL A 208 -0.35 3.05 -7.38
N THR A 209 0.13 1.95 -7.96
CA THR A 209 -0.71 0.89 -8.53
C THR A 209 -1.57 0.14 -7.50
N PHE A 210 -1.04 -0.12 -6.30
CA PHE A 210 -1.76 -0.92 -5.29
C PHE A 210 -2.97 -0.18 -4.70
N LYS A 211 -2.88 1.15 -4.54
CA LYS A 211 -3.98 1.98 -4.03
C LYS A 211 -5.14 2.00 -5.03
N ASP A 212 -4.82 2.17 -6.31
CA ASP A 212 -5.82 2.23 -7.38
C ASP A 212 -6.55 0.89 -7.54
N GLN A 213 -5.82 -0.23 -7.43
CA GLN A 213 -6.43 -1.55 -7.44
C GLN A 213 -7.37 -1.75 -6.27
N ALA A 214 -6.97 -1.35 -5.06
CA ALA A 214 -7.81 -1.46 -3.87
C ALA A 214 -9.07 -0.58 -3.97
N ALA A 215 -8.94 0.64 -4.51
CA ALA A 215 -10.05 1.56 -4.72
C ALA A 215 -11.08 0.99 -5.72
N ARG A 216 -10.61 0.44 -6.84
CA ARG A 216 -11.46 -0.22 -7.83
C ARG A 216 -12.19 -1.42 -7.23
N LEU A 217 -11.48 -2.30 -6.52
CA LEU A 217 -12.07 -3.45 -5.84
C LEU A 217 -13.11 -3.02 -4.82
N TRP A 218 -12.84 -1.95 -4.05
CA TRP A 218 -13.81 -1.40 -3.12
C TRP A 218 -15.08 -0.92 -3.84
N CYS A 219 -14.96 -0.21 -4.98
CA CYS A 219 -16.11 0.21 -5.77
C CYS A 219 -16.90 -0.96 -6.38
N GLU A 220 -16.23 -2.01 -6.84
CA GLU A 220 -16.87 -3.24 -7.33
C GLU A 220 -17.68 -3.91 -6.22
N ASN A 221 -17.08 -4.09 -5.04
CA ASN A 221 -17.73 -4.67 -3.87
C ASN A 221 -18.91 -3.80 -3.39
N ALA A 222 -18.71 -2.49 -3.28
CA ALA A 222 -19.77 -1.55 -2.89
C ALA A 222 -20.93 -1.60 -3.89
N THR A 223 -20.65 -1.75 -5.19
CA THR A 223 -21.69 -1.90 -6.23
C THR A 223 -22.48 -3.19 -6.04
N ALA A 224 -21.79 -4.32 -5.88
CA ALA A 224 -22.42 -5.61 -5.69
C ALA A 224 -23.28 -5.67 -4.42
N LEU A 225 -22.80 -5.07 -3.33
CA LEU A 225 -23.44 -5.15 -2.02
C LEU A 225 -24.57 -4.14 -1.83
N THR A 226 -24.51 -2.96 -2.46
CA THR A 226 -25.50 -1.89 -2.26
C THR A 226 -26.48 -1.73 -3.42
N GLY A 227 -26.18 -2.31 -4.59
CA GLY A 227 -26.92 -2.09 -5.83
C GLY A 227 -26.73 -0.70 -6.45
N THR A 228 -26.01 0.21 -5.79
CA THR A 228 -25.64 1.52 -6.33
C THR A 228 -24.37 1.39 -7.14
N ARG A 229 -24.33 1.93 -8.36
CA ARG A 229 -23.12 1.87 -9.19
C ARG A 229 -22.03 2.79 -8.62
N TRP A 230 -20.91 2.20 -8.23
CA TRP A 230 -19.70 2.89 -7.79
C TRP A 230 -18.57 2.74 -8.80
N ARG A 231 -17.83 3.82 -9.04
CA ARG A 231 -16.61 3.83 -9.86
C ARG A 231 -15.49 4.58 -9.18
N TYR A 232 -14.26 4.24 -9.54
CA TYR A 232 -13.07 4.93 -9.09
C TYR A 232 -12.44 5.70 -10.26
N MET A 233 -11.97 6.91 -10.02
CA MET A 233 -11.10 7.63 -10.95
C MET A 233 -9.97 8.36 -10.25
N LYS A 234 -8.87 8.49 -10.99
CA LYS A 234 -7.77 9.36 -10.63
C LYS A 234 -7.73 10.55 -11.56
N VAL A 235 -7.75 11.74 -10.97
CA VAL A 235 -7.67 13.01 -11.68
C VAL A 235 -6.28 13.59 -11.48
N ARG A 236 -5.45 13.55 -12.53
CA ARG A 236 -4.13 14.17 -12.54
C ARG A 236 -4.25 15.66 -12.85
N GLN A 237 -3.56 16.49 -12.07
CA GLN A 237 -3.60 17.94 -12.22
C GLN A 237 -3.22 18.39 -13.65
N GLU A 238 -2.12 17.87 -14.20
CA GLU A 238 -1.65 18.25 -15.53
C GLU A 238 -2.67 17.90 -16.63
N GLU A 239 -3.32 16.74 -16.51
CA GLU A 239 -4.32 16.29 -17.48
C GLU A 239 -5.61 17.09 -17.35
N PHE A 240 -6.03 17.40 -16.11
CA PHE A 240 -7.17 18.24 -15.80
C PHE A 240 -7.02 19.67 -16.32
N GLU A 241 -5.87 20.29 -16.07
CA GLU A 241 -5.58 21.66 -16.53
C GLU A 241 -5.45 21.74 -18.06
N ARG A 242 -4.99 20.66 -18.70
CA ARG A 242 -4.92 20.55 -20.16
C ARG A 242 -6.28 20.33 -20.80
N LEU A 243 -7.09 19.42 -20.26
CA LEU A 243 -8.39 19.06 -20.83
C LEU A 243 -9.43 20.18 -20.61
N ARG A 244 -9.40 20.83 -19.43
CA ARG A 244 -10.41 21.83 -19.00
C ARG A 244 -11.84 21.32 -19.22
N PRO A 245 -12.19 20.18 -18.60
CA PRO A 245 -13.44 19.49 -18.88
C PRO A 245 -14.65 20.38 -18.59
N SER A 246 -15.65 20.36 -19.48
CA SER A 246 -16.88 21.13 -19.28
C SER A 246 -17.93 20.39 -18.44
N GLY A 247 -17.81 19.06 -18.34
CA GLY A 247 -18.68 18.21 -17.54
C GLY A 247 -17.98 16.94 -17.06
N PHE A 248 -18.63 16.20 -16.17
CA PHE A 248 -18.07 14.99 -15.57
C PHE A 248 -17.87 13.86 -16.57
N ALA A 249 -18.74 13.76 -17.58
CA ALA A 249 -18.56 12.79 -18.65
C ALA A 249 -17.19 12.89 -19.36
N GLU A 250 -16.59 14.08 -19.45
CA GLU A 250 -15.29 14.27 -20.09
C GLU A 250 -14.12 13.75 -19.24
N LEU A 251 -14.29 13.65 -17.92
CA LEU A 251 -13.30 13.02 -17.04
C LEU A 251 -13.22 11.50 -17.24
N ARG A 252 -14.26 10.89 -17.82
CA ARG A 252 -14.33 9.43 -18.02
C ARG A 252 -13.29 8.90 -19.01
N VAL A 253 -12.64 9.78 -19.79
CA VAL A 253 -11.49 9.39 -20.63
C VAL A 253 -10.30 8.90 -19.80
N TRP A 254 -10.28 9.17 -18.49
CA TRP A 254 -9.29 8.68 -17.53
C TRP A 254 -9.78 7.48 -16.72
N GLU A 255 -10.93 6.89 -17.07
CA GLU A 255 -11.26 5.53 -16.65
C GLU A 255 -10.22 4.58 -17.27
N VAL A 256 -9.37 4.00 -16.43
CA VAL A 256 -8.48 2.88 -16.78
C VAL A 256 -8.91 1.67 -15.97
#